data_AF-A0A0D7NNI8-F1
#
_entry.id   AF-A0A0D7NNI8-F1
#
_cell.length_a   1.000
_cell.length_b   1.000
_cell.length_c   1.000
_cell.angle_alpha   90.00
_cell.angle_beta   90.00
_cell.angle_gamma   90.00
#
_symmetry.space_group_name_H-M   'P 1'
#
loop_
_entity.id
_entity.type
_entity.pdbx_description
1 polymer ?
#
loop_
_entity_poly.entity_id
_entity_poly.type
_entity_poly.pdbx_seq_one_letter_code
_entity_poly.pdbx_strand_id
1 'polypeptide(L)'
;MAPKLPTALGPRHLTLFRAALGQGQTAIDAYQAWRASEPLDAADEVVYRTMPLLVATADMAGITDADTKRMRGVVKHVWLSNATRVRDIVAASAALKKAGIAALLIKGGALFARDESYMAKRMTGDYDLLVRRADAPRAIDVLRQASFRSHGMNVELFSESDFDRDIHAVAMSRAGLSRAIDLHWRALFWLDDERFTEELFSSAETATLLTHEVLIPGLAEHLAIAAMRPEPADQNEMVSRALEVVHVLQIAGATVDWDRFRSIVTRYNGNLFAAQLLDVVAREMPAMVPDGLVEQLWDYGPPGKSIEISIRTVPQAQRTPWQQFWVAFFASLRAQFKAPFRSGDWLKLPGAAMAAFDASVVHFPLFRDAILKRIWQQTASAAYPLRGKGVWFGQGFSIPEDEGRWTDRQFAIIEVPVDEQKIGLAAVELAVVPFLPPGTDSFPFAAYAGAGVVLQLTAGRNDPMPFKITLNAKIVGAGRRKIVVALRMLDARRPMDIGHSIDHRLLGLFVKSVSVDGVLVFTLAGAGP
;
A
#
# COMPACT_ATOMS: atom_id res chain seq x y z
N MET A 1 -19.70 -29.88 1.58
CA MET A 1 -18.51 -29.85 2.46
C MET A 1 -17.63 -28.72 1.95
N ALA A 2 -17.64 -27.56 2.63
CA ALA A 2 -16.95 -26.36 2.16
C ALA A 2 -15.47 -26.68 1.92
N PRO A 3 -14.85 -26.22 0.82
CA PRO A 3 -13.41 -26.34 0.65
C PRO A 3 -12.75 -25.67 1.86
N LYS A 4 -11.96 -26.43 2.63
CA LYS A 4 -11.19 -25.85 3.74
C LYS A 4 -10.16 -24.92 3.12
N LEU A 5 -10.48 -23.62 3.09
CA LEU A 5 -9.50 -22.59 2.84
C LEU A 5 -8.33 -22.80 3.81
N PRO A 6 -7.08 -22.57 3.37
CA PRO A 6 -5.93 -22.57 4.29
C PRO A 6 -6.28 -21.69 5.48
N THR A 7 -6.04 -22.19 6.70
CA THR A 7 -6.40 -21.47 7.92
C THR A 7 -5.80 -20.06 7.87
N ALA A 8 -6.67 -19.05 7.83
CA ALA A 8 -6.25 -17.67 7.63
C ALA A 8 -5.58 -17.07 8.87
N LEU A 9 -5.88 -17.59 10.06
CA LEU A 9 -5.22 -17.20 11.31
C LEU A 9 -4.39 -18.35 11.91
N GLY A 10 -3.17 -18.03 12.31
CA GLY A 10 -2.35 -18.92 13.14
C GLY A 10 -2.97 -19.13 14.53
N PRO A 11 -2.56 -20.18 15.27
CA PRO A 11 -3.17 -20.53 16.55
C PRO A 11 -3.19 -19.39 17.58
N ARG A 12 -2.07 -18.65 17.72
CA ARG A 12 -1.98 -17.50 18.64
C ARG A 12 -3.00 -16.41 18.29
N HIS A 13 -3.04 -15.99 17.02
CA HIS A 13 -3.94 -14.95 16.54
C HIS A 13 -5.41 -15.36 16.61
N LEU A 14 -5.71 -16.63 16.38
CA LEU A 14 -7.05 -17.18 16.54
C LEU A 14 -7.50 -17.17 18.02
N THR A 15 -6.61 -17.54 18.94
CA THR A 15 -6.88 -17.44 20.39
C THR A 15 -7.16 -16.00 20.79
N LEU A 16 -6.35 -15.04 20.32
CA LEU A 16 -6.59 -13.61 20.58
C LEU A 16 -7.91 -13.12 20.00
N PHE A 17 -8.25 -13.50 18.77
CA PHE A 17 -9.52 -13.16 18.13
C PHE A 17 -10.71 -13.69 18.94
N ARG A 18 -10.67 -14.96 19.36
CA ARG A 18 -11.69 -15.59 20.22
C ARG A 18 -11.78 -14.94 21.58
N ALA A 19 -10.66 -14.62 22.21
CA ALA A 19 -10.64 -13.95 23.50
C ALA A 19 -11.25 -12.54 23.42
N ALA A 20 -11.08 -11.85 22.29
CA ALA A 20 -11.58 -10.50 22.09
C ALA A 20 -13.07 -10.42 21.71
N LEU A 21 -13.58 -11.35 20.89
CA LEU A 21 -14.95 -11.27 20.34
C LEU A 21 -15.78 -12.55 20.46
N GLY A 22 -15.21 -13.64 20.96
CA GLY A 22 -15.97 -14.87 21.19
C GLY A 22 -17.17 -14.63 22.11
N GLN A 23 -18.11 -15.57 22.11
CA GLN A 23 -19.32 -15.48 22.93
C GLN A 23 -19.24 -16.40 24.14
N GLY A 24 -19.66 -15.90 25.30
CA GLY A 24 -19.76 -16.67 26.54
C GLY A 24 -18.46 -17.40 26.88
N GLN A 25 -18.58 -18.70 27.19
CA GLN A 25 -17.45 -19.51 27.66
C GLN A 25 -16.29 -19.58 26.65
N THR A 26 -16.57 -19.53 25.33
CA THR A 26 -15.51 -19.59 24.31
C THR A 26 -14.55 -18.40 24.40
N ALA A 27 -15.04 -17.19 24.69
CA ALA A 27 -14.16 -16.04 24.91
C ALA A 27 -13.37 -16.16 26.20
N ILE A 28 -14.01 -16.67 27.26
CA ILE A 28 -13.39 -16.85 28.58
C ILE A 28 -12.25 -17.87 28.50
N ASP A 29 -12.49 -19.03 27.89
CA ASP A 29 -11.49 -20.08 27.72
C ASP A 29 -10.32 -19.59 26.86
N ALA A 30 -10.61 -18.86 25.78
CA ALA A 30 -9.57 -18.29 24.91
C ALA A 30 -8.76 -17.20 25.63
N TYR A 31 -9.39 -16.37 26.45
CA TYR A 31 -8.70 -15.39 27.29
C TYR A 31 -7.76 -16.08 28.27
N GLN A 32 -8.23 -17.10 28.98
CA GLN A 32 -7.41 -17.88 29.91
C GLN A 32 -6.25 -18.58 29.20
N ALA A 33 -6.50 -19.18 28.03
CA ALA A 33 -5.47 -19.80 27.21
C ALA A 33 -4.40 -18.80 26.77
N TRP A 34 -4.81 -17.60 26.34
CA TRP A 34 -3.88 -16.52 26.02
C TRP A 34 -3.04 -16.12 27.23
N ARG A 35 -3.68 -15.84 28.38
CA ARG A 35 -2.98 -15.46 29.64
C ARG A 35 -1.99 -16.53 30.11
N ALA A 36 -2.27 -17.81 29.86
CA ALA A 36 -1.36 -18.90 30.19
C ALA A 36 -0.20 -19.06 29.19
N SER A 37 -0.35 -18.56 27.96
CA SER A 37 0.63 -18.75 26.87
C SER A 37 1.74 -17.71 26.84
N GLU A 38 1.48 -16.47 27.27
CA GLU A 38 2.48 -15.40 27.26
C GLU A 38 2.28 -14.40 28.42
N PRO A 39 3.37 -13.93 29.06
CA PRO A 39 3.29 -12.88 30.09
C PRO A 39 2.89 -11.54 29.46
N LEU A 40 2.25 -10.64 30.23
CA LEU A 40 1.82 -9.33 29.72
C LEU A 40 3.01 -8.49 29.23
N ASP A 41 4.20 -8.64 29.82
CA ASP A 41 5.41 -7.90 29.44
C ASP A 41 5.93 -8.26 28.04
N ALA A 42 5.50 -9.41 27.48
CA ALA A 42 5.80 -9.82 26.11
C ALA A 42 4.74 -9.37 25.10
N ALA A 43 3.73 -8.59 25.52
CA ALA A 43 2.67 -8.13 24.64
C ALA A 43 3.21 -7.31 23.47
N ASP A 44 2.95 -7.81 22.26
CA ASP A 44 3.26 -7.14 21.01
C ASP A 44 2.14 -6.16 20.60
N GLU A 45 2.30 -5.54 19.43
CA GLU A 45 1.37 -4.53 18.93
C GLU A 45 -0.07 -5.05 18.80
N VAL A 46 -0.26 -6.30 18.35
CA VAL A 46 -1.61 -6.86 18.17
C VAL A 46 -2.30 -7.03 19.53
N VAL A 47 -1.62 -7.58 20.53
CA VAL A 47 -2.15 -7.70 21.89
C VAL A 47 -2.50 -6.33 22.46
N TYR A 48 -1.61 -5.36 22.30
CA TYR A 48 -1.83 -3.98 22.74
C TYR A 48 -3.09 -3.37 22.10
N ARG A 49 -3.26 -3.53 20.79
CA ARG A 49 -4.42 -3.01 20.05
C ARG A 49 -5.73 -3.70 20.44
N THR A 50 -5.69 -4.97 20.82
CA THR A 50 -6.86 -5.75 21.27
C THR A 50 -7.15 -5.65 22.77
N MET A 51 -6.23 -5.06 23.55
CA MET A 51 -6.29 -5.02 25.01
C MET A 51 -7.65 -4.58 25.58
N PRO A 52 -8.32 -3.53 25.04
CA PRO A 52 -9.61 -3.13 25.58
C PRO A 52 -10.70 -4.19 25.46
N LEU A 53 -10.70 -4.98 24.38
CA LEU A 53 -11.63 -6.09 24.21
C LEU A 53 -11.30 -7.26 25.15
N LEU A 54 -10.01 -7.55 25.36
CA LEU A 54 -9.56 -8.56 26.31
C LEU A 54 -9.97 -8.20 27.75
N VAL A 55 -9.85 -6.92 28.14
CA VAL A 55 -10.34 -6.43 29.43
C VAL A 55 -11.86 -6.56 29.53
N ALA A 56 -12.61 -6.25 28.46
CA ALA A 56 -14.05 -6.43 28.47
C ALA A 56 -14.46 -7.91 28.69
N THR A 57 -13.73 -8.85 28.09
CA THR A 57 -13.94 -10.29 28.34
C THR A 57 -13.62 -10.68 29.78
N ALA A 58 -12.50 -10.21 30.34
CA ALA A 58 -12.14 -10.47 31.73
C ALA A 58 -13.20 -9.92 32.70
N ASP A 59 -13.70 -8.71 32.44
CA ASP A 59 -14.73 -8.05 33.25
C ASP A 59 -16.04 -8.82 33.24
N MET A 60 -16.49 -9.25 32.05
CA MET A 60 -17.68 -10.09 31.89
C MET A 60 -17.56 -11.41 32.66
N ALA A 61 -16.36 -11.98 32.73
CA ALA A 61 -16.07 -13.24 33.40
C ALA A 61 -15.78 -13.08 34.91
N GLY A 62 -15.71 -11.85 35.43
CA GLY A 62 -15.27 -11.59 36.80
C GLY A 62 -13.83 -12.00 37.09
N ILE A 63 -12.97 -12.09 36.06
CA ILE A 63 -11.57 -12.50 36.21
C ILE A 63 -10.74 -11.31 36.71
N THR A 64 -10.01 -11.52 37.81
CA THR A 64 -9.02 -10.55 38.32
C THR A 64 -7.71 -11.27 38.59
N ASP A 65 -6.64 -10.81 37.96
CA ASP A 65 -5.27 -11.29 38.13
C ASP A 65 -4.30 -10.14 38.48
N ALA A 66 -3.01 -10.45 38.63
CA ALA A 66 -1.98 -9.49 38.99
C ALA A 66 -1.82 -8.34 37.97
N ASP A 67 -2.15 -8.57 36.70
CA ASP A 67 -1.94 -7.65 35.58
C ASP A 67 -3.20 -6.84 35.24
N THR A 68 -4.37 -7.21 35.77
CA THR A 68 -5.67 -6.58 35.46
C THR A 68 -5.64 -5.05 35.60
N LYS A 69 -4.98 -4.51 36.64
CA LYS A 69 -4.83 -3.05 36.81
C LYS A 69 -3.99 -2.41 35.69
N ARG A 70 -2.94 -3.08 35.24
CA ARG A 70 -2.05 -2.62 34.15
C ARG A 70 -2.80 -2.63 32.83
N MET A 71 -3.54 -3.70 32.54
CA MET A 71 -4.38 -3.81 31.34
C MET A 71 -5.44 -2.69 31.29
N ARG A 72 -6.10 -2.38 32.40
CA ARG A 72 -7.03 -1.23 32.50
C ARG A 72 -6.32 0.12 32.29
N GLY A 73 -5.06 0.24 32.70
CA GLY A 73 -4.21 1.39 32.38
C GLY A 73 -4.05 1.59 30.87
N VAL A 74 -3.84 0.49 30.12
CA VAL A 74 -3.81 0.52 28.65
C VAL A 74 -5.15 0.99 28.08
N VAL A 75 -6.28 0.51 28.58
CA VAL A 75 -7.61 0.96 28.12
C VAL A 75 -7.78 2.48 28.26
N LYS A 76 -7.38 3.04 29.41
CA LYS A 76 -7.40 4.50 29.63
C LYS A 76 -6.49 5.23 28.64
N HIS A 77 -5.30 4.70 28.40
CA HIS A 77 -4.38 5.25 27.40
C HIS A 77 -4.98 5.23 25.99
N VAL A 78 -5.61 4.12 25.59
CA VAL A 78 -6.27 3.99 24.27
C VAL A 78 -7.35 5.03 24.11
N TRP A 79 -8.24 5.18 25.09
CA TRP A 79 -9.31 6.17 25.05
C TRP A 79 -8.76 7.61 24.93
N LEU A 80 -7.77 7.98 25.74
CA LEU A 80 -7.17 9.31 25.71
C LEU A 80 -6.45 9.58 24.38
N SER A 81 -5.73 8.59 23.86
CA SER A 81 -5.03 8.67 22.58
C SER A 81 -6.01 8.84 21.41
N ASN A 82 -7.12 8.10 21.40
CA ASN A 82 -8.17 8.27 20.41
C ASN A 82 -8.84 9.64 20.52
N ALA A 83 -9.23 10.07 21.72
CA ALA A 83 -9.85 11.38 21.92
C ALA A 83 -8.96 12.54 21.45
N THR A 84 -7.64 12.41 21.59
CA THR A 84 -6.68 13.42 21.15
C THR A 84 -6.56 13.45 19.62
N ARG A 85 -6.38 12.29 18.98
CA ARG A 85 -6.30 12.19 17.51
C ARG A 85 -7.61 12.54 16.80
N VAL A 86 -8.75 12.26 17.42
CA VAL A 86 -10.06 12.66 16.89
C VAL A 86 -10.23 14.20 16.83
N ARG A 87 -9.53 14.96 17.68
CA ARG A 87 -9.53 16.43 17.53
C ARG A 87 -8.78 16.87 16.27
N ASP A 88 -7.67 16.21 15.96
CA ASP A 88 -6.87 16.51 14.76
C ASP A 88 -7.63 16.15 13.49
N ILE A 89 -8.26 14.98 13.42
CA ILE A 89 -9.05 14.57 12.24
C ILE A 89 -10.23 15.51 11.98
N VAL A 90 -10.88 15.98 13.04
CA VAL A 90 -11.95 16.97 12.98
C VAL A 90 -11.43 18.30 12.43
N ALA A 91 -10.29 18.79 12.94
CA ALA A 91 -9.68 20.04 12.48
C ALA A 91 -9.27 19.96 11.01
N ALA A 92 -8.68 18.84 10.59
CA ALA A 92 -8.32 18.58 9.21
C ALA A 92 -9.54 18.51 8.29
N SER A 93 -10.58 17.78 8.68
CA SER A 93 -11.84 17.67 7.93
C SER A 93 -12.50 19.04 7.76
N ALA A 94 -12.51 19.87 8.80
CA ALA A 94 -13.04 21.23 8.75
C ALA A 94 -12.22 22.13 7.81
N ALA A 95 -10.89 22.03 7.84
CA ALA A 95 -10.01 22.78 6.93
C ALA A 95 -10.25 22.42 5.46
N LEU A 96 -10.34 21.12 5.16
CA LEU A 96 -10.64 20.62 3.80
C LEU A 96 -12.04 21.06 3.33
N LYS A 97 -13.06 20.91 4.18
CA LYS A 97 -14.44 21.36 3.88
C LYS A 97 -14.48 22.86 3.58
N LYS A 98 -13.80 23.69 4.39
CA LYS A 98 -13.70 25.15 4.16
C LYS A 98 -13.02 25.49 2.83
N ALA A 99 -12.07 24.68 2.39
CA ALA A 99 -11.39 24.82 1.10
C ALA A 99 -12.16 24.20 -0.09
N GLY A 100 -13.40 23.73 0.13
CA GLY A 100 -14.21 23.07 -0.90
C GLY A 100 -13.64 21.73 -1.36
N ILE A 101 -12.88 21.03 -0.51
CA ILE A 101 -12.35 19.69 -0.78
C ILE A 101 -13.22 18.69 -0.04
N ALA A 102 -13.86 17.79 -0.77
CA ALA A 102 -14.57 16.66 -0.16
C ALA A 102 -13.54 15.65 0.38
N ALA A 103 -13.72 15.27 1.65
CA ALA A 103 -12.87 14.29 2.33
C ALA A 103 -13.74 13.21 2.99
N LEU A 104 -13.38 11.96 2.74
CA LEU A 104 -14.00 10.78 3.33
C LEU A 104 -13.15 10.27 4.48
N LEU A 105 -13.74 10.14 5.66
CA LEU A 105 -13.13 9.44 6.77
C LEU A 105 -13.26 7.93 6.52
N ILE A 106 -12.15 7.20 6.47
CA ILE A 106 -12.15 5.75 6.18
C ILE A 106 -11.54 4.94 7.36
N LYS A 107 -11.58 3.60 7.27
CA LYS A 107 -11.02 2.64 8.24
C LYS A 107 -11.48 2.91 9.69
N GLY A 108 -10.56 2.99 10.65
CA GLY A 108 -10.86 3.13 12.08
C GLY A 108 -11.64 4.40 12.41
N GLY A 109 -11.38 5.50 11.70
CA GLY A 109 -12.16 6.74 11.86
C GLY A 109 -13.61 6.58 11.44
N ALA A 110 -13.85 5.92 10.29
CA ALA A 110 -15.21 5.65 9.82
C ALA A 110 -15.97 4.79 10.81
N LEU A 111 -15.29 3.81 11.41
CA LEU A 111 -15.86 2.94 12.43
C LEU A 111 -16.34 3.73 13.65
N PHE A 112 -15.55 4.70 14.13
CA PHE A 112 -15.93 5.53 15.28
C PHE A 112 -17.03 6.54 14.97
N ALA A 113 -17.12 7.03 13.74
CA ALA A 113 -18.25 7.85 13.32
C ALA A 113 -19.54 7.03 13.19
N ARG A 114 -19.43 5.71 12.97
CA ARG A 114 -20.58 4.78 12.89
C ARG A 114 -21.01 4.27 14.27
N ASP A 115 -20.07 4.04 15.19
CA ASP A 115 -20.30 3.73 16.60
C ASP A 115 -19.24 4.40 17.49
N GLU A 116 -19.62 5.51 18.13
CA GLU A 116 -18.76 6.26 19.05
C GLU A 116 -18.32 5.41 20.26
N SER A 117 -19.15 4.45 20.70
CA SER A 117 -18.83 3.60 21.85
C SER A 117 -17.60 2.72 21.61
N TYR A 118 -17.24 2.51 20.34
CA TYR A 118 -16.09 1.71 19.95
C TYR A 118 -14.76 2.45 20.08
N MET A 119 -14.77 3.78 20.24
CA MET A 119 -13.57 4.59 20.50
C MET A 119 -12.82 4.16 21.77
N ALA A 120 -13.54 3.65 22.78
CA ALA A 120 -12.92 3.14 24.01
C ALA A 120 -12.38 1.70 23.87
N LYS A 121 -12.75 1.00 22.80
CA LYS A 121 -12.57 -0.45 22.64
C LYS A 121 -11.50 -0.83 21.60
N ARG A 122 -11.04 0.12 20.79
CA ARG A 122 -10.04 -0.14 19.73
C ARG A 122 -8.98 0.94 19.69
N MET A 123 -7.72 0.54 19.77
CA MET A 123 -6.61 1.45 19.47
C MET A 123 -6.47 1.61 17.95
N THR A 124 -6.38 2.85 17.48
CA THR A 124 -6.00 3.16 16.10
C THR A 124 -4.69 3.95 16.09
N GLY A 125 -3.77 3.59 15.20
CA GLY A 125 -2.45 4.23 15.11
C GLY A 125 -2.53 5.65 14.52
N ASP A 126 -3.41 5.83 13.55
CA ASP A 126 -3.63 6.99 12.69
C ASP A 126 -5.13 7.11 12.34
N TYR A 127 -5.52 8.18 11.66
CA TYR A 127 -6.88 8.34 11.11
C TYR A 127 -6.81 8.73 9.65
N ASP A 128 -7.56 8.01 8.83
CA ASP A 128 -7.42 8.09 7.38
C ASP A 128 -8.46 9.04 6.77
N LEU A 129 -7.99 10.09 6.09
CA LEU A 129 -8.83 10.92 5.22
C LEU A 129 -8.54 10.59 3.77
N LEU A 130 -9.54 10.15 3.03
CA LEU A 130 -9.48 9.96 1.59
C LEU A 130 -9.98 11.22 0.88
N VAL A 131 -9.15 11.76 0.00
CA VAL A 131 -9.52 12.78 -0.99
C VAL A 131 -9.44 12.18 -2.39
N ARG A 132 -10.02 12.86 -3.38
CA ARG A 132 -9.80 12.50 -4.78
C ARG A 132 -8.34 12.74 -5.16
N ARG A 133 -7.80 11.92 -6.06
CA ARG A 133 -6.44 12.07 -6.59
C ARG A 133 -6.18 13.48 -7.15
N ALA A 134 -7.16 14.07 -7.84
CA ALA A 134 -7.05 15.42 -8.39
C ALA A 134 -6.95 16.52 -7.31
N ASP A 135 -7.52 16.28 -6.12
CA ASP A 135 -7.49 17.22 -5.00
C ASP A 135 -6.28 17.01 -4.08
N ALA A 136 -5.54 15.90 -4.21
CA ALA A 136 -4.48 15.52 -3.28
C ALA A 136 -3.39 16.61 -3.08
N PRO A 137 -2.85 17.25 -4.13
CA PRO A 137 -1.89 18.35 -3.95
C PRO A 137 -2.50 19.53 -3.15
N ARG A 138 -3.71 19.95 -3.52
CA ARG A 138 -4.43 21.06 -2.86
C ARG A 138 -4.76 20.71 -1.40
N ALA A 139 -5.12 19.46 -1.12
CA ALA A 139 -5.42 18.98 0.22
C ALA A 139 -4.19 19.01 1.13
N ILE A 140 -3.02 18.60 0.63
CA ILE A 140 -1.75 18.71 1.36
C ILE A 140 -1.48 20.17 1.73
N ASP A 141 -1.61 21.10 0.79
CA ASP A 141 -1.35 22.52 1.04
C ASP A 141 -2.33 23.13 2.05
N VAL A 142 -3.63 22.77 1.96
CA VAL A 142 -4.65 23.20 2.93
C VAL A 142 -4.33 22.70 4.33
N LEU A 143 -3.92 21.43 4.48
CA LEU A 143 -3.54 20.88 5.78
C LEU A 143 -2.26 21.54 6.32
N ARG A 144 -1.28 21.83 5.46
CA ARG A 144 -0.07 22.59 5.85
C ARG A 144 -0.41 23.98 6.36
N GLN A 145 -1.31 24.70 5.69
CA GLN A 145 -1.81 25.99 6.15
C GLN A 145 -2.58 25.88 7.48
N ALA A 146 -3.23 24.74 7.73
CA ALA A 146 -3.83 24.38 9.01
C ALA A 146 -2.82 23.84 10.06
N SER A 147 -1.52 24.08 9.86
CA SER A 147 -0.41 23.71 10.76
C SER A 147 -0.15 22.21 10.91
N PHE A 148 -0.63 21.38 9.96
CA PHE A 148 -0.21 19.99 9.86
C PHE A 148 1.14 19.89 9.14
N ARG A 149 2.02 19.01 9.63
CA ARG A 149 3.32 18.73 9.02
C ARG A 149 3.37 17.27 8.58
N SER A 150 3.98 17.01 7.43
CA SER A 150 4.21 15.65 6.94
C SER A 150 5.30 14.94 7.76
N HIS A 151 5.20 13.61 7.86
CA HIS A 151 6.18 12.75 8.53
C HIS A 151 6.85 11.83 7.54
N GLY A 152 8.19 11.82 7.55
CA GLY A 152 8.99 10.93 6.71
C GLY A 152 8.93 11.26 5.21
N MET A 153 8.31 12.38 4.82
CA MET A 153 8.21 12.84 3.43
C MET A 153 8.32 14.36 3.36
N ASN A 154 9.15 14.87 2.45
CA ASN A 154 9.22 16.29 2.10
C ASN A 154 8.23 16.56 0.95
N VAL A 155 6.98 16.87 1.32
CA VAL A 155 5.86 17.00 0.37
C VAL A 155 6.01 18.21 -0.54
N GLU A 156 6.83 19.17 -0.16
CA GLU A 156 7.21 20.34 -0.93
C GLU A 156 8.01 19.97 -2.19
N LEU A 157 8.66 18.81 -2.18
CA LEU A 157 9.42 18.29 -3.33
C LEU A 157 8.57 17.39 -4.23
N PHE A 158 7.29 17.19 -3.90
CA PHE A 158 6.42 16.35 -4.72
C PHE A 158 6.14 17.03 -6.06
N SER A 159 6.19 16.21 -7.10
CA SER A 159 5.74 16.48 -8.45
C SER A 159 4.46 15.67 -8.72
N GLU A 160 3.75 15.96 -9.81
CA GLU A 160 2.56 15.17 -10.20
C GLU A 160 2.83 13.66 -10.25
N SER A 161 4.04 13.27 -10.67
CA SER A 161 4.45 11.87 -10.75
C SER A 161 4.47 11.16 -9.39
N ASP A 162 4.66 11.88 -8.28
CA ASP A 162 4.70 11.29 -6.94
C ASP A 162 3.33 10.74 -6.51
N PHE A 163 2.26 11.36 -6.96
CA PHE A 163 0.90 10.95 -6.61
C PHE A 163 0.40 9.74 -7.42
N ASP A 164 1.09 9.39 -8.52
CA ASP A 164 0.76 8.28 -9.42
C ASP A 164 1.68 7.04 -9.22
N ARG A 165 2.51 7.04 -8.17
CA ARG A 165 3.48 5.95 -7.84
C ARG A 165 2.94 4.96 -6.81
N ASP A 166 3.81 4.31 -6.04
CA ASP A 166 3.46 3.53 -4.84
C ASP A 166 3.11 4.41 -3.62
N ILE A 167 3.18 5.73 -3.75
CA ILE A 167 2.73 6.67 -2.72
C ILE A 167 1.22 6.83 -2.84
N HIS A 168 0.48 6.47 -1.80
CA HIS A 168 -0.99 6.51 -1.80
C HIS A 168 -1.55 7.40 -0.68
N ALA A 169 -0.69 7.84 0.23
CA ALA A 169 -1.01 8.69 1.34
C ALA A 169 0.21 9.45 1.87
N VAL A 170 -0.04 10.49 2.64
CA VAL A 170 0.96 11.21 3.44
C VAL A 170 0.52 11.23 4.89
N ALA A 171 1.38 10.75 5.79
CA ALA A 171 1.19 10.86 7.22
C ALA A 171 1.46 12.29 7.69
N MET A 172 0.53 12.89 8.43
CA MET A 172 0.57 14.27 8.90
C MET A 172 0.12 14.40 10.36
N SER A 173 0.64 15.40 11.06
CA SER A 173 0.14 15.78 12.39
C SER A 173 0.43 17.24 12.73
N ARG A 174 -0.25 17.74 13.77
CA ARG A 174 0.11 19.02 14.42
C ARG A 174 1.23 18.81 15.45
N ALA A 175 1.86 19.90 15.86
CA ALA A 175 2.92 19.86 16.88
C ALA A 175 2.42 19.21 18.19
N GLY A 176 3.25 18.35 18.78
CA GLY A 176 2.94 17.64 20.03
C GLY A 176 2.33 16.25 19.86
N LEU A 177 1.98 15.85 18.63
CA LEU A 177 1.47 14.51 18.32
C LEU A 177 2.24 13.92 17.13
N SER A 178 2.52 12.62 17.16
CA SER A 178 3.05 11.90 16.00
C SER A 178 1.91 11.28 15.18
N ARG A 179 1.98 11.40 13.85
CA ARG A 179 1.15 10.69 12.86
C ARG A 179 -0.34 10.60 13.23
N ALA A 180 -0.99 11.75 13.40
CA ALA A 180 -2.39 11.80 13.80
C ALA A 180 -3.34 11.45 12.65
N ILE A 181 -2.94 11.78 11.41
CA ILE A 181 -3.76 11.65 10.21
C ILE A 181 -2.94 11.08 9.07
N ASP A 182 -3.50 10.16 8.30
CA ASP A 182 -3.00 9.78 6.98
C ASP A 182 -3.92 10.37 5.91
N LEU A 183 -3.41 11.29 5.10
CA LEU A 183 -4.14 11.86 3.97
C LEU A 183 -3.93 10.96 2.75
N HIS A 184 -4.95 10.17 2.41
CA HIS A 184 -5.03 9.22 1.31
C HIS A 184 -5.59 9.85 0.03
N TRP A 185 -5.12 9.38 -1.11
CA TRP A 185 -5.81 9.50 -2.41
C TRP A 185 -6.15 8.15 -3.04
N ARG A 186 -5.68 7.05 -2.43
CA ARG A 186 -6.16 5.69 -2.69
C ARG A 186 -6.48 5.01 -1.36
N ALA A 187 -7.66 4.39 -1.29
CA ALA A 187 -8.14 3.72 -0.08
C ALA A 187 -7.33 2.46 0.28
N LEU A 188 -6.76 1.80 -0.73
CA LEU A 188 -5.90 0.62 -0.58
C LEU A 188 -4.59 0.89 -1.33
N PHE A 189 -3.46 0.63 -0.67
CA PHE A 189 -2.12 0.95 -1.21
C PHE A 189 -1.79 0.23 -2.52
N TRP A 190 -2.39 -0.93 -2.76
CA TRP A 190 -2.15 -1.77 -3.93
C TRP A 190 -3.16 -1.54 -5.06
N LEU A 191 -4.22 -0.75 -4.83
CA LEU A 191 -5.30 -0.53 -5.80
C LEU A 191 -5.18 0.84 -6.45
N ASP A 192 -4.62 0.84 -7.65
CA ASP A 192 -4.43 2.04 -8.48
C ASP A 192 -5.57 2.25 -9.49
N ASP A 193 -6.81 2.19 -9.00
CA ASP A 193 -8.00 2.42 -9.82
C ASP A 193 -8.83 3.55 -9.18
N GLU A 194 -8.70 4.77 -9.72
CA GLU A 194 -9.39 5.96 -9.23
C GLU A 194 -10.92 5.79 -9.20
N ARG A 195 -11.47 4.88 -10.02
CA ARG A 195 -12.92 4.58 -10.00
C ARG A 195 -13.37 4.05 -8.64
N PHE A 196 -12.51 3.34 -7.91
CA PHE A 196 -12.87 2.88 -6.58
C PHE A 196 -13.06 4.06 -5.63
N THR A 197 -12.15 5.04 -5.66
CA THR A 197 -12.29 6.29 -4.91
C THR A 197 -13.58 7.03 -5.29
N GLU A 198 -13.92 7.13 -6.58
CA GLU A 198 -15.19 7.74 -7.00
C GLU A 198 -16.42 6.95 -6.52
N GLU A 199 -16.38 5.62 -6.54
CA GLU A 199 -17.47 4.79 -6.00
C GLU A 199 -17.65 5.03 -4.48
N LEU A 200 -16.56 5.14 -3.72
CA LEU A 200 -16.60 5.49 -2.29
C LEU A 200 -17.26 6.85 -2.04
N PHE A 201 -16.95 7.86 -2.86
CA PHE A 201 -17.59 9.18 -2.74
C PHE A 201 -19.05 9.19 -3.20
N SER A 202 -19.40 8.38 -4.21
CA SER A 202 -20.77 8.32 -4.73
C SER A 202 -21.76 7.67 -3.76
N SER A 203 -21.26 6.80 -2.89
CA SER A 203 -22.01 6.05 -1.87
C SER A 203 -21.78 6.60 -0.46
N ALA A 204 -21.14 7.76 -0.34
CA ALA A 204 -20.78 8.35 0.93
C ALA A 204 -22.01 8.64 1.80
N GLU A 205 -21.94 8.27 3.06
CA GLU A 205 -22.94 8.58 4.07
C GLU A 205 -22.44 9.72 4.97
N THR A 206 -23.37 10.56 5.44
CA THR A 206 -23.07 11.55 6.47
C THR A 206 -23.16 10.89 7.84
N ALA A 207 -22.12 11.05 8.66
CA ALA A 207 -22.06 10.58 10.02
C ALA A 207 -21.59 11.69 10.96
N THR A 208 -21.64 11.45 12.27
CA THR A 208 -21.14 12.39 13.27
C THR A 208 -19.97 11.75 14.01
N LEU A 209 -18.84 12.46 14.03
CA LEU A 209 -17.68 12.11 14.85
C LEU A 209 -17.55 13.16 15.96
N LEU A 210 -17.80 12.74 17.21
CA LEU A 210 -18.03 13.63 18.35
C LEU A 210 -19.17 14.63 18.06
N THR A 211 -18.82 15.88 17.74
CA THR A 211 -19.77 16.97 17.46
C THR A 211 -19.70 17.45 16.01
N HIS A 212 -18.92 16.78 15.15
CA HIS A 212 -18.64 17.23 13.79
C HIS A 212 -19.21 16.27 12.77
N GLU A 213 -19.85 16.85 11.76
CA GLU A 213 -20.31 16.13 10.58
C GLU A 213 -19.12 15.70 9.73
N VAL A 214 -19.07 14.41 9.39
CA VAL A 214 -18.05 13.80 8.53
C VAL A 214 -18.72 12.95 7.46
N LEU A 215 -18.02 12.73 6.35
CA LEU A 215 -18.43 11.75 5.34
C LEU A 215 -17.72 10.42 5.63
N ILE A 216 -18.43 9.31 5.55
CA ILE A 216 -17.90 7.95 5.66
C ILE A 216 -18.34 7.09 4.47
N PRO A 217 -17.65 6.00 4.14
CA PRO A 217 -18.13 5.06 3.13
C PRO A 217 -19.48 4.42 3.50
N GLY A 218 -20.24 4.06 2.47
CA GLY A 218 -21.36 3.14 2.60
C GLY A 218 -20.94 1.80 3.24
N LEU A 219 -21.89 1.07 3.82
CA LEU A 219 -21.58 -0.17 4.56
C LEU A 219 -20.82 -1.22 3.73
N ALA A 220 -21.25 -1.46 2.49
CA ALA A 220 -20.61 -2.45 1.61
C ALA A 220 -19.18 -2.04 1.25
N GLU A 221 -18.97 -0.75 0.98
CA GLU A 221 -17.68 -0.14 0.72
C GLU A 221 -16.73 -0.17 1.93
N HIS A 222 -17.23 0.13 3.14
CA HIS A 222 -16.46 0.03 4.37
C HIS A 222 -15.99 -1.42 4.58
N LEU A 223 -16.89 -2.39 4.49
CA LEU A 223 -16.55 -3.81 4.58
C LEU A 223 -15.55 -4.22 3.49
N ALA A 224 -15.70 -3.72 2.26
CA ALA A 224 -14.77 -4.02 1.17
C ALA A 224 -13.36 -3.49 1.46
N ILE A 225 -13.21 -2.25 1.95
CA ILE A 225 -11.91 -1.71 2.36
C ILE A 225 -11.27 -2.59 3.43
N ALA A 226 -12.02 -2.98 4.46
CA ALA A 226 -11.51 -3.83 5.53
C ALA A 226 -11.13 -5.23 5.04
N ALA A 227 -11.96 -5.84 4.20
CA ALA A 227 -11.80 -7.21 3.71
C ALA A 227 -10.73 -7.38 2.62
N MET A 228 -10.46 -6.32 1.85
CA MET A 228 -9.44 -6.32 0.80
C MET A 228 -8.03 -5.95 1.32
N ARG A 229 -7.93 -5.47 2.55
CA ARG A 229 -6.69 -4.93 3.11
C ARG A 229 -5.64 -5.97 3.56
N PRO A 230 -5.99 -7.07 4.26
CA PRO A 230 -4.99 -7.93 4.88
C PRO A 230 -4.33 -8.85 3.87
N GLU A 231 -3.00 -8.79 3.78
CA GLU A 231 -2.22 -9.83 3.09
C GLU A 231 -2.16 -11.09 3.97
N PRO A 232 -2.14 -12.31 3.40
CA PRO A 232 -2.14 -13.56 4.18
C PRO A 232 -1.00 -13.68 5.19
N ALA A 233 0.19 -13.15 4.88
CA ALA A 233 1.33 -13.13 5.80
C ALA A 233 1.14 -12.18 6.99
N ASP A 234 0.28 -11.17 6.88
CA ASP A 234 0.08 -10.14 7.89
C ASP A 234 -1.05 -10.51 8.85
N GLN A 235 -0.72 -11.40 9.79
CA GLN A 235 -1.65 -11.95 10.76
C GLN A 235 -2.16 -10.88 11.75
N ASN A 236 -1.37 -9.85 12.03
CA ASN A 236 -1.75 -8.73 12.90
C ASN A 236 -2.82 -7.86 12.24
N GLU A 237 -2.64 -7.57 10.95
CA GLU A 237 -3.62 -6.86 10.14
C GLU A 237 -4.89 -7.71 9.94
N MET A 238 -4.75 -9.02 9.70
CA MET A 238 -5.87 -9.95 9.57
C MET A 238 -6.78 -9.93 10.82
N VAL A 239 -6.20 -10.05 12.02
CA VAL A 239 -6.97 -9.93 13.28
C VAL A 239 -7.61 -8.53 13.37
N SER A 240 -6.84 -7.47 13.14
CA SER A 240 -7.33 -6.09 13.26
C SER A 240 -8.52 -5.78 12.35
N ARG A 241 -8.51 -6.32 11.13
CA ARG A 241 -9.61 -6.19 10.16
C ARG A 241 -10.77 -7.13 10.47
N ALA A 242 -10.52 -8.34 10.98
CA ALA A 242 -11.58 -9.25 11.39
C ALA A 242 -12.40 -8.66 12.55
N LEU A 243 -11.73 -8.05 13.53
CA LEU A 243 -12.40 -7.36 14.64
C LEU A 243 -13.27 -6.18 14.17
N GLU A 244 -12.81 -5.47 13.14
CA GLU A 244 -13.56 -4.37 12.53
C GLU A 244 -14.78 -4.86 11.76
N VAL A 245 -14.63 -5.90 10.93
CA VAL A 245 -15.74 -6.53 10.21
C VAL A 245 -16.80 -7.05 11.18
N VAL A 246 -16.42 -7.80 12.21
CA VAL A 246 -17.37 -8.30 13.21
C VAL A 246 -18.12 -7.15 13.87
N HIS A 247 -17.42 -6.08 14.25
CA HIS A 247 -18.07 -4.94 14.89
C HIS A 247 -19.08 -4.25 13.96
N VAL A 248 -18.72 -4.00 12.69
CA VAL A 248 -19.66 -3.45 11.69
C VAL A 248 -20.87 -4.36 11.51
N LEU A 249 -20.67 -5.69 11.46
CA LEU A 249 -21.76 -6.66 11.32
C LEU A 249 -22.66 -6.74 12.56
N GLN A 250 -22.12 -6.55 13.76
CA GLN A 250 -22.92 -6.48 14.99
C GLN A 250 -23.85 -5.26 15.01
N ILE A 251 -23.40 -4.11 14.51
CA ILE A 251 -24.20 -2.87 14.54
C ILE A 251 -25.13 -2.73 13.33
N ALA A 252 -24.73 -3.25 12.17
CA ALA A 252 -25.40 -2.94 10.90
C ALA A 252 -25.51 -4.15 9.94
N GLY A 253 -25.18 -5.36 10.38
CA GLY A 253 -25.11 -6.56 9.53
C GLY A 253 -26.40 -6.86 8.75
N ALA A 254 -27.56 -6.61 9.35
CA ALA A 254 -28.87 -6.82 8.71
C ALA A 254 -29.14 -5.87 7.52
N THR A 255 -28.39 -4.78 7.41
CA THR A 255 -28.56 -3.75 6.36
C THR A 255 -27.46 -3.79 5.31
N VAL A 256 -26.51 -4.72 5.42
CA VAL A 256 -25.41 -4.86 4.47
C VAL A 256 -25.95 -5.36 3.13
N ASP A 257 -25.73 -4.59 2.07
CA ASP A 257 -25.90 -5.06 0.69
C ASP A 257 -24.71 -5.95 0.31
N TRP A 258 -24.89 -7.26 0.50
CA TRP A 258 -23.87 -8.26 0.19
C TRP A 258 -23.62 -8.44 -1.31
N ASP A 259 -24.61 -8.12 -2.17
CA ASP A 259 -24.45 -8.17 -3.62
C ASP A 259 -23.55 -7.01 -4.08
N ARG A 260 -23.74 -5.81 -3.52
CA ARG A 260 -22.84 -4.66 -3.72
C ARG A 260 -21.44 -4.97 -3.22
N PHE A 261 -21.29 -5.50 -2.00
CA PHE A 261 -19.99 -5.92 -1.46
C PHE A 261 -19.29 -6.91 -2.41
N ARG A 262 -19.98 -7.97 -2.83
CA ARG A 262 -19.44 -8.97 -3.76
C ARG A 262 -19.01 -8.33 -5.07
N SER A 263 -19.81 -7.42 -5.62
CA SER A 263 -19.49 -6.69 -6.85
C SER A 263 -18.19 -5.87 -6.71
N ILE A 264 -18.00 -5.17 -5.59
CA ILE A 264 -16.81 -4.33 -5.34
C ILE A 264 -15.55 -5.20 -5.27
N VAL A 265 -15.53 -6.17 -4.34
CA VAL A 265 -14.33 -7.00 -4.11
C VAL A 265 -13.99 -7.83 -5.36
N THR A 266 -14.98 -8.14 -6.18
CA THR A 266 -14.77 -8.82 -7.45
C THR A 266 -14.17 -7.88 -8.52
N ARG A 267 -14.79 -6.71 -8.73
CA ARG A 267 -14.41 -5.74 -9.76
C ARG A 267 -12.95 -5.26 -9.62
N TYR A 268 -12.51 -5.12 -8.37
CA TYR A 268 -11.19 -4.60 -8.00
C TYR A 268 -10.21 -5.68 -7.56
N ASN A 269 -10.46 -6.95 -7.87
CA ASN A 269 -9.54 -8.05 -7.58
C ASN A 269 -9.17 -8.09 -6.08
N GLY A 270 -10.17 -8.02 -5.21
CA GLY A 270 -10.06 -8.16 -3.76
C GLY A 270 -10.74 -9.43 -3.21
N ASN A 271 -11.45 -10.17 -4.05
CA ASN A 271 -12.29 -11.31 -3.67
C ASN A 271 -11.55 -12.41 -2.89
N LEU A 272 -10.30 -12.73 -3.24
CA LEU A 272 -9.54 -13.76 -2.52
C LEU A 272 -9.15 -13.32 -1.10
N PHE A 273 -8.74 -12.06 -0.93
CA PHE A 273 -8.44 -11.50 0.38
C PHE A 273 -9.71 -11.42 1.24
N ALA A 274 -10.81 -10.96 0.62
CA ALA A 274 -12.10 -10.89 1.28
C ALA A 274 -12.61 -12.28 1.70
N ALA A 275 -12.46 -13.30 0.85
CA ALA A 275 -12.83 -14.68 1.18
C ALA A 275 -12.04 -15.21 2.39
N GLN A 276 -10.72 -14.94 2.47
CA GLN A 276 -9.92 -15.37 3.62
C GLN A 276 -10.33 -14.70 4.91
N LEU A 277 -10.57 -13.38 4.89
CA LEU A 277 -11.00 -12.67 6.09
C LEU A 277 -12.39 -13.13 6.53
N LEU A 278 -13.33 -13.24 5.60
CA LEU A 278 -14.69 -13.68 5.90
C LEU A 278 -14.77 -15.15 6.32
N ASP A 279 -13.85 -16.01 5.88
CA ASP A 279 -13.75 -17.39 6.38
C ASP A 279 -13.40 -17.44 7.86
N VAL A 280 -12.54 -16.54 8.36
CA VAL A 280 -12.28 -16.40 9.80
C VAL A 280 -13.58 -16.07 10.54
N VAL A 281 -14.30 -15.05 10.06
CA VAL A 281 -15.54 -14.60 10.70
C VAL A 281 -16.62 -15.68 10.62
N ALA A 282 -16.81 -16.32 9.47
CA ALA A 282 -17.84 -17.34 9.26
C ALA A 282 -17.61 -18.61 10.08
N ARG A 283 -16.36 -19.02 10.32
CA ARG A 283 -16.06 -20.19 11.16
C ARG A 283 -16.31 -19.93 12.64
N GLU A 284 -16.02 -18.72 13.10
CA GLU A 284 -16.11 -18.36 14.52
C GLU A 284 -17.49 -17.78 14.88
N MET A 285 -18.18 -17.18 13.91
CA MET A 285 -19.45 -16.49 14.04
C MET A 285 -20.34 -16.71 12.80
N PRO A 286 -20.83 -17.94 12.56
CA PRO A 286 -21.51 -18.30 11.31
C PRO A 286 -22.70 -17.41 10.96
N ALA A 287 -23.48 -16.97 11.94
CA ALA A 287 -24.67 -16.16 11.72
C ALA A 287 -24.41 -14.73 11.18
N MET A 288 -23.15 -14.27 11.18
CA MET A 288 -22.80 -12.91 10.73
C MET A 288 -22.52 -12.81 9.22
N VAL A 289 -22.20 -13.93 8.58
CA VAL A 289 -21.82 -13.97 7.15
C VAL A 289 -22.86 -14.84 6.42
N PRO A 290 -23.43 -14.37 5.29
CA PRO A 290 -24.39 -15.17 4.53
C PRO A 290 -23.81 -16.52 4.09
N ASP A 291 -24.61 -17.57 4.22
CA ASP A 291 -24.27 -18.91 3.77
C ASP A 291 -23.86 -18.91 2.29
N GLY A 292 -22.73 -19.55 1.97
CA GLY A 292 -22.22 -19.65 0.61
C GLY A 292 -21.46 -18.43 0.09
N LEU A 293 -21.43 -17.30 0.83
CA LEU A 293 -20.73 -16.09 0.37
C LEU A 293 -19.22 -16.31 0.24
N VAL A 294 -18.60 -16.97 1.23
CA VAL A 294 -17.16 -17.26 1.23
C VAL A 294 -16.79 -18.13 0.01
N GLU A 295 -17.58 -19.15 -0.27
CA GLU A 295 -17.42 -20.04 -1.43
C GLU A 295 -17.56 -19.26 -2.73
N GLN A 296 -18.58 -18.41 -2.86
CA GLN A 296 -18.78 -17.59 -4.06
C GLN A 296 -17.57 -16.68 -4.35
N LEU A 297 -17.03 -16.02 -3.31
CA LEU A 297 -15.87 -15.14 -3.44
C LEU A 297 -14.61 -15.92 -3.82
N TRP A 298 -14.43 -17.10 -3.23
CA TRP A 298 -13.32 -17.98 -3.54
C TRP A 298 -13.41 -18.53 -4.97
N ASP A 299 -14.58 -18.98 -5.39
CA ASP A 299 -14.82 -19.61 -6.69
C ASP A 299 -14.65 -18.65 -7.85
N TYR A 300 -14.86 -17.36 -7.63
CA TYR A 300 -14.60 -16.33 -8.63
C TYR A 300 -13.11 -16.20 -9.02
N GLY A 301 -12.18 -16.66 -8.19
CA GLY A 301 -10.75 -16.60 -8.51
C GLY A 301 -10.30 -17.59 -9.60
N PRO A 302 -9.32 -17.24 -10.45
CA PRO A 302 -8.79 -18.11 -11.50
C PRO A 302 -8.11 -19.37 -10.92
N PRO A 303 -7.82 -20.38 -11.77
CA PRO A 303 -7.02 -21.54 -11.37
C PRO A 303 -5.70 -21.11 -10.71
N GLY A 304 -5.29 -21.84 -9.67
CA GLY A 304 -4.06 -21.54 -8.93
C GLY A 304 -4.22 -20.55 -7.78
N LYS A 305 -5.42 -20.03 -7.49
CA LYS A 305 -5.71 -19.22 -6.29
C LYS A 305 -5.20 -19.82 -4.98
N SER A 306 -5.32 -21.13 -4.77
CA SER A 306 -4.79 -21.80 -3.58
C SER A 306 -3.26 -21.74 -3.50
N ILE A 307 -2.58 -21.76 -4.66
CA ILE A 307 -1.12 -21.63 -4.75
C ILE A 307 -0.72 -20.18 -4.49
N GLU A 308 -1.40 -19.20 -5.11
CA GLU A 308 -1.18 -17.77 -4.84
C GLU A 308 -1.26 -17.48 -3.34
N ILE A 309 -2.35 -17.95 -2.71
CA ILE A 309 -2.60 -17.73 -1.28
C ILE A 309 -1.55 -18.42 -0.41
N SER A 310 -1.19 -19.66 -0.74
CA SER A 310 -0.13 -20.40 -0.02
C SER A 310 1.23 -19.71 -0.12
N ILE A 311 1.56 -19.09 -1.26
CA ILE A 311 2.80 -18.32 -1.40
C ILE A 311 2.71 -17.01 -0.61
N ARG A 312 1.53 -16.38 -0.60
CA ARG A 312 1.32 -15.11 0.07
C ARG A 312 1.35 -15.18 1.60
N THR A 313 1.29 -16.37 2.21
CA THR A 313 1.55 -16.55 3.65
C THR A 313 3.01 -16.28 4.02
N VAL A 314 3.93 -16.34 3.05
CA VAL A 314 5.31 -15.90 3.21
C VAL A 314 5.37 -14.37 3.06
N PRO A 315 5.94 -13.63 4.02
CA PRO A 315 6.11 -12.19 3.92
C PRO A 315 6.83 -11.80 2.63
N GLN A 316 6.39 -10.71 1.96
CA GLN A 316 6.94 -10.31 0.66
C GLN A 316 8.47 -10.18 0.67
N ALA A 317 9.04 -9.63 1.74
CA ALA A 317 10.49 -9.46 1.90
C ALA A 317 11.26 -10.79 1.98
N GLN A 318 10.58 -11.90 2.29
CA GLN A 318 11.16 -13.24 2.43
C GLN A 318 10.83 -14.15 1.23
N ARG A 319 9.99 -13.69 0.29
CA ARG A 319 9.62 -14.47 -0.90
C ARG A 319 10.82 -14.63 -1.82
N THR A 320 11.07 -15.85 -2.28
CA THR A 320 12.05 -16.13 -3.34
C THR A 320 11.65 -15.45 -4.66
N PRO A 321 12.58 -15.22 -5.60
CA PRO A 321 12.23 -14.68 -6.92
C PRO A 321 11.13 -15.48 -7.63
N TRP A 322 11.14 -16.81 -7.50
CA TRP A 322 10.10 -17.68 -8.06
C TRP A 322 8.74 -17.52 -7.39
N GLN A 323 8.71 -17.35 -6.07
CA GLN A 323 7.48 -17.04 -5.34
C GLN A 323 6.91 -15.68 -5.77
N GLN A 324 7.76 -14.67 -5.94
CA GLN A 324 7.36 -13.36 -6.46
C GLN A 324 6.79 -13.46 -7.88
N PHE A 325 7.42 -14.25 -8.76
CA PHE A 325 6.91 -14.54 -10.10
C PHE A 325 5.53 -15.17 -10.08
N TRP A 326 5.32 -16.23 -9.29
CA TRP A 326 4.02 -16.89 -9.24
C TRP A 326 2.92 -15.98 -8.67
N VAL A 327 3.23 -15.19 -7.65
CA VAL A 327 2.29 -14.18 -7.13
C VAL A 327 1.92 -13.17 -8.22
N ALA A 328 2.90 -12.64 -8.94
CA ALA A 328 2.64 -11.70 -10.03
C ALA A 328 1.85 -12.35 -11.19
N PHE A 329 2.13 -13.62 -11.50
CA PHE A 329 1.40 -14.40 -12.48
C PHE A 329 -0.06 -14.56 -12.13
N PHE A 330 -0.38 -15.04 -10.94
CA PHE A 330 -1.76 -15.21 -10.50
C PHE A 330 -2.49 -13.87 -10.36
N ALA A 331 -1.81 -12.83 -9.88
CA ALA A 331 -2.36 -11.48 -9.85
C ALA A 331 -2.70 -10.96 -11.25
N SER A 332 -1.82 -11.18 -12.24
CA SER A 332 -2.06 -10.78 -13.63
C SER A 332 -3.18 -11.59 -14.27
N LEU A 333 -3.23 -12.90 -14.05
CA LEU A 333 -4.37 -13.73 -14.48
C LEU A 333 -5.67 -13.15 -13.91
N ARG A 334 -5.72 -12.93 -12.59
CA ARG A 334 -6.92 -12.41 -11.93
C ARG A 334 -7.34 -11.06 -12.46
N ALA A 335 -6.40 -10.15 -12.74
CA ALA A 335 -6.70 -8.87 -13.36
C ALA A 335 -7.31 -8.97 -14.77
N GLN A 336 -6.97 -10.03 -15.52
CA GLN A 336 -7.47 -10.31 -16.86
C GLN A 336 -8.79 -11.10 -16.87
N PHE A 337 -9.20 -11.69 -15.74
CA PHE A 337 -10.43 -12.48 -15.61
C PHE A 337 -11.39 -11.87 -14.59
N LYS A 338 -12.37 -11.12 -15.10
CA LYS A 338 -13.50 -10.59 -14.32
C LYS A 338 -14.77 -11.44 -14.53
N ALA A 339 -14.61 -12.76 -14.60
CA ALA A 339 -15.70 -13.74 -14.69
C ALA A 339 -15.16 -15.12 -14.30
N PRO A 340 -16.03 -16.09 -13.95
CA PRO A 340 -15.63 -17.48 -13.74
C PRO A 340 -14.86 -18.02 -14.94
N PHE A 341 -13.71 -18.65 -14.67
CA PHE A 341 -12.76 -19.13 -15.68
C PHE A 341 -13.39 -20.15 -16.65
N ARG A 342 -13.23 -19.95 -17.96
CA ARG A 342 -13.78 -20.81 -19.02
C ARG A 342 -12.66 -21.44 -19.87
N SER A 343 -12.99 -22.46 -20.66
CA SER A 343 -12.02 -23.14 -21.54
C SER A 343 -11.34 -22.24 -22.58
N GLY A 344 -11.98 -21.14 -23.00
CA GLY A 344 -11.34 -20.16 -23.90
C GLY A 344 -10.29 -19.26 -23.22
N ASP A 345 -10.29 -19.19 -21.89
CA ASP A 345 -9.40 -18.31 -21.13
C ASP A 345 -7.94 -18.79 -21.09
N TRP A 346 -7.69 -20.05 -21.46
CA TRP A 346 -6.34 -20.60 -21.64
C TRP A 346 -5.50 -19.78 -22.65
N LEU A 347 -6.15 -19.10 -23.61
CA LEU A 347 -5.47 -18.25 -24.59
C LEU A 347 -4.85 -16.97 -23.99
N LYS A 348 -5.23 -16.56 -22.76
CA LYS A 348 -4.69 -15.36 -22.09
C LYS A 348 -3.45 -15.63 -21.21
N LEU A 349 -3.11 -16.91 -21.00
CA LEU A 349 -1.95 -17.32 -20.21
C LEU A 349 -0.61 -16.73 -20.68
N PRO A 350 -0.32 -16.60 -22.00
CA PRO A 350 0.92 -15.99 -22.46
C PRO A 350 1.06 -14.56 -21.95
N GLY A 351 -0.01 -13.76 -21.99
CA GLY A 351 -0.01 -12.37 -21.50
C GLY A 351 0.21 -12.27 -19.99
N ALA A 352 -0.39 -13.18 -19.21
CA ALA A 352 -0.18 -13.22 -17.77
C ALA A 352 1.22 -13.69 -17.38
N ALA A 353 1.77 -14.72 -18.04
CA ALA A 353 3.16 -15.16 -17.87
C ALA A 353 4.12 -14.01 -18.19
N MET A 354 3.84 -13.31 -19.27
CA MET A 354 4.56 -12.12 -19.69
C MET A 354 4.55 -11.02 -18.62
N ALA A 355 3.39 -10.66 -18.07
CA ALA A 355 3.29 -9.66 -17.01
C ALA A 355 3.98 -10.11 -15.70
N ALA A 356 3.92 -11.41 -15.39
CA ALA A 356 4.59 -12.00 -14.24
C ALA A 356 6.12 -11.87 -14.33
N PHE A 357 6.67 -12.09 -15.52
CA PHE A 357 8.09 -11.88 -15.79
C PHE A 357 8.48 -10.43 -15.56
N ASP A 358 7.69 -9.48 -16.06
CA ASP A 358 7.96 -8.05 -15.90
C ASP A 358 7.93 -7.62 -14.41
N ALA A 359 7.03 -8.22 -13.61
CA ALA A 359 6.88 -7.91 -12.19
C ALA A 359 7.79 -8.72 -11.25
N SER A 360 8.58 -9.68 -11.76
CA SER A 360 9.44 -10.55 -10.96
C SER A 360 10.93 -10.32 -11.21
N VAL A 361 11.75 -10.60 -10.21
CA VAL A 361 13.21 -10.56 -10.31
C VAL A 361 13.78 -11.83 -10.98
N VAL A 362 12.96 -12.72 -11.52
CA VAL A 362 13.44 -14.00 -12.08
C VAL A 362 14.32 -13.74 -13.30
N HIS A 363 15.62 -14.02 -13.15
CA HIS A 363 16.62 -13.85 -14.20
C HIS A 363 16.73 -15.12 -15.02
N PHE A 364 16.33 -15.04 -16.29
CA PHE A 364 16.78 -16.01 -17.27
C PHE A 364 18.06 -15.50 -17.95
N PRO A 365 19.19 -16.22 -17.82
CA PRO A 365 20.49 -15.79 -18.38
C PRO A 365 20.45 -15.49 -19.88
N LEU A 366 19.57 -16.16 -20.62
CA LEU A 366 19.38 -16.01 -22.06
C LEU A 366 18.66 -14.71 -22.48
N PHE A 367 18.04 -13.97 -21.55
CA PHE A 367 17.17 -12.82 -21.85
C PHE A 367 17.55 -11.52 -21.11
N ARG A 368 18.81 -11.37 -20.70
CA ARG A 368 19.27 -10.28 -19.80
C ARG A 368 18.91 -8.87 -20.30
N ASP A 369 19.14 -8.59 -21.57
CA ASP A 369 18.83 -7.29 -22.18
C ASP A 369 17.37 -7.18 -22.64
N ALA A 370 16.72 -8.32 -22.88
CA ALA A 370 15.37 -8.37 -23.43
C ALA A 370 14.35 -7.78 -22.44
N ILE A 371 14.53 -8.02 -21.13
CA ILE A 371 13.65 -7.45 -20.10
C ILE A 371 13.74 -5.92 -20.10
N LEU A 372 14.96 -5.35 -20.08
CA LEU A 372 15.12 -3.90 -20.03
C LEU A 372 14.60 -3.22 -21.31
N LYS A 373 14.87 -3.80 -22.49
CA LYS A 373 14.31 -3.33 -23.76
C LYS A 373 12.79 -3.38 -23.78
N ARG A 374 12.20 -4.42 -23.19
CA ARG A 374 10.75 -4.59 -23.13
C ARG A 374 10.08 -3.62 -22.17
N ILE A 375 10.63 -3.43 -20.96
CA ILE A 375 10.14 -2.39 -20.03
C ILE A 375 10.16 -1.04 -20.75
N TRP A 376 11.27 -0.72 -21.43
CA TRP A 376 11.34 0.50 -22.24
C TRP A 376 10.25 0.56 -23.31
N GLN A 377 10.01 -0.52 -24.08
CA GLN A 377 8.97 -0.58 -25.12
C GLN A 377 7.56 -0.38 -24.54
N GLN A 378 7.25 -1.00 -23.40
CA GLN A 378 5.96 -0.87 -22.72
C GLN A 378 5.73 0.58 -22.28
N THR A 379 6.71 1.20 -21.61
CA THR A 379 6.60 2.60 -21.19
C THR A 379 6.54 3.56 -22.39
N ALA A 380 7.33 3.29 -23.44
CA ALA A 380 7.36 4.09 -24.66
C ALA A 380 6.04 4.05 -25.44
N SER A 381 5.34 2.91 -25.40
CA SER A 381 4.03 2.72 -26.04
C SER A 381 2.84 3.13 -25.17
N ALA A 382 3.06 3.25 -23.85
CA ALA A 382 2.00 3.60 -22.93
C ALA A 382 1.49 5.03 -23.18
N ALA A 383 0.19 5.12 -23.45
CA ALA A 383 -0.55 6.36 -23.65
C ALA A 383 -0.94 7.04 -22.32
N TYR A 384 -0.17 6.79 -21.25
CA TYR A 384 -0.45 7.46 -19.97
C TYR A 384 -0.47 8.97 -20.20
N PRO A 385 -1.45 9.69 -19.65
CA PRO A 385 -1.31 11.13 -19.59
C PRO A 385 -0.06 11.38 -18.75
N LEU A 386 1.03 11.85 -19.38
CA LEU A 386 2.06 12.58 -18.67
C LEU A 386 1.33 13.76 -18.01
N ARG A 387 0.94 13.58 -16.75
CA ARG A 387 0.27 14.59 -15.93
C ARG A 387 1.40 15.50 -15.46
N GLY A 388 1.61 16.60 -16.16
CA GLY A 388 2.65 17.58 -15.84
C GLY A 388 3.63 17.86 -16.98
N LYS A 389 4.44 18.92 -16.79
CA LYS A 389 5.45 19.40 -17.75
C LYS A 389 6.89 19.00 -17.40
N GLY A 390 7.12 18.41 -16.24
CA GLY A 390 8.45 18.07 -15.72
C GLY A 390 8.87 16.62 -15.99
N VAL A 391 10.12 16.31 -15.63
CA VAL A 391 10.63 14.92 -15.64
C VAL A 391 9.79 14.06 -14.71
N TRP A 392 9.31 12.94 -15.24
CA TRP A 392 8.54 11.95 -14.51
C TRP A 392 9.49 10.84 -14.06
N PHE A 393 9.71 10.75 -12.76
CA PHE A 393 10.30 9.56 -12.16
C PHE A 393 9.18 8.54 -12.01
N GLY A 394 9.38 7.33 -12.51
CA GLY A 394 8.36 6.28 -12.54
C GLY A 394 8.48 5.26 -11.44
N GLN A 395 7.98 4.06 -11.71
CA GLN A 395 8.24 2.90 -10.86
C GLN A 395 9.75 2.70 -10.66
N GLY A 396 10.13 2.31 -9.45
CA GLY A 396 11.52 2.06 -9.06
C GLY A 396 12.30 3.27 -8.60
N PHE A 397 11.62 4.38 -8.30
CA PHE A 397 12.18 5.54 -7.64
C PHE A 397 11.52 5.78 -6.28
N SER A 398 12.35 6.20 -5.32
CA SER A 398 11.90 6.62 -3.99
C SER A 398 11.13 7.94 -4.03
N ILE A 399 10.56 8.28 -2.88
CA ILE A 399 10.13 9.66 -2.57
C ILE A 399 11.29 10.65 -2.81
N PRO A 400 11.00 11.92 -3.14
CA PRO A 400 12.02 12.93 -3.34
C PRO A 400 12.78 13.23 -2.06
N GLU A 401 14.08 13.48 -2.21
CA GLU A 401 14.99 13.99 -1.19
C GLU A 401 15.61 15.31 -1.69
N ASP A 402 16.20 16.10 -0.80
CA ASP A 402 16.58 17.49 -1.10
C ASP A 402 17.53 17.64 -2.31
N GLU A 403 18.38 16.63 -2.56
CA GLU A 403 19.36 16.65 -3.64
C GLU A 403 19.02 15.76 -4.84
N GLY A 404 17.90 15.03 -4.81
CA GLY A 404 17.64 14.01 -5.82
C GLY A 404 16.68 12.90 -5.39
N ARG A 405 16.79 11.75 -6.07
CA ARG A 405 15.95 10.56 -5.83
C ARG A 405 16.75 9.29 -5.96
N TRP A 406 16.57 8.36 -5.01
CA TRP A 406 17.13 7.03 -5.13
C TRP A 406 16.30 6.16 -6.06
N THR A 407 16.97 5.30 -6.83
CA THR A 407 16.32 4.08 -7.32
C THR A 407 16.14 3.13 -6.13
N ASP A 408 14.95 2.59 -5.93
CA ASP A 408 14.60 1.75 -4.78
C ASP A 408 14.09 0.35 -5.17
N ARG A 409 14.25 0.00 -6.45
CA ARG A 409 13.96 -1.31 -7.03
C ARG A 409 15.05 -1.71 -8.02
N GLN A 410 14.98 -2.96 -8.48
CA GLN A 410 15.90 -3.48 -9.49
C GLN A 410 15.77 -2.78 -10.85
N PHE A 411 14.59 -2.26 -11.19
CA PHE A 411 14.34 -1.52 -12.42
C PHE A 411 13.77 -0.17 -12.06
N ALA A 412 14.18 0.87 -12.80
CA ALA A 412 13.69 2.22 -12.62
C ALA A 412 13.45 2.90 -13.97
N ILE A 413 12.44 3.77 -14.03
CA ILE A 413 12.02 4.45 -15.27
C ILE A 413 12.01 5.96 -15.10
N ILE A 414 12.67 6.66 -16.02
CA ILE A 414 12.59 8.12 -16.15
C ILE A 414 11.91 8.42 -17.47
N GLU A 415 10.86 9.23 -17.44
CA GLU A 415 10.26 9.80 -18.64
C GLU A 415 10.51 11.31 -18.67
N VAL A 416 11.01 11.80 -19.80
CA VAL A 416 11.28 13.21 -20.01
C VAL A 416 10.36 13.72 -21.11
N PRO A 417 9.40 14.62 -20.82
CA PRO A 417 8.61 15.24 -21.87
C PRO A 417 9.52 16.09 -22.76
N VAL A 418 9.29 16.03 -24.07
CA VAL A 418 10.01 16.86 -25.04
C VAL A 418 9.02 17.57 -25.96
N ASP A 419 9.48 18.63 -26.62
CA ASP A 419 8.69 19.38 -27.60
C ASP A 419 8.10 18.45 -28.66
N GLU A 420 6.83 18.67 -29.01
CA GLU A 420 6.09 17.87 -29.99
C GLU A 420 6.75 17.85 -31.38
N GLN A 421 7.51 18.91 -31.71
CA GLN A 421 8.24 19.04 -32.96
C GLN A 421 9.57 18.26 -32.98
N LYS A 422 10.13 17.90 -31.82
CA LYS A 422 11.37 17.12 -31.77
C LYS A 422 11.10 15.68 -32.20
N ILE A 423 11.86 15.20 -33.19
CA ILE A 423 11.80 13.83 -33.74
C ILE A 423 13.21 13.28 -33.86
N GLY A 424 13.37 11.96 -33.71
CA GLY A 424 14.65 11.28 -33.92
C GLY A 424 15.32 10.90 -32.60
N LEU A 425 16.57 11.30 -32.43
CA LEU A 425 17.38 11.02 -31.25
C LEU A 425 17.70 12.31 -30.50
N ALA A 426 17.81 12.21 -29.18
CA ALA A 426 18.31 13.28 -28.31
C ALA A 426 19.38 12.72 -27.36
N ALA A 427 20.32 13.56 -26.96
CA ALA A 427 21.30 13.19 -25.95
C ALA A 427 20.71 13.43 -24.56
N VAL A 428 20.58 12.37 -23.75
CA VAL A 428 20.16 12.49 -22.34
C VAL A 428 21.36 12.28 -21.44
N GLU A 429 21.68 13.27 -20.61
CA GLU A 429 22.67 13.14 -19.54
C GLU A 429 21.97 12.91 -18.20
N LEU A 430 22.36 11.85 -17.49
CA LEU A 430 22.00 11.63 -16.09
C LEU A 430 23.23 11.90 -15.21
N ALA A 431 23.08 12.72 -14.18
CA ALA A 431 24.07 12.86 -13.12
C ALA A 431 23.65 12.04 -11.91
N VAL A 432 24.41 11.01 -11.56
CA VAL A 432 24.04 10.02 -10.53
C VAL A 432 25.14 9.83 -9.48
N VAL A 433 24.74 9.43 -8.27
CA VAL A 433 25.65 8.96 -7.22
C VAL A 433 25.29 7.52 -6.88
N PRO A 434 26.21 6.54 -7.01
CA PRO A 434 25.89 5.15 -6.68
C PRO A 434 25.84 4.91 -5.17
N PHE A 435 24.94 4.03 -4.73
CA PHE A 435 25.02 3.43 -3.41
C PHE A 435 26.15 2.40 -3.42
N LEU A 436 27.16 2.62 -2.57
CA LEU A 436 28.31 1.73 -2.42
C LEU A 436 28.27 1.08 -1.02
N PRO A 437 27.81 -0.18 -0.91
CA PRO A 437 27.95 -0.97 0.31
C PRO A 437 29.38 -0.97 0.87
N PRO A 438 29.58 -1.14 2.19
CA PRO A 438 30.89 -1.34 2.77
C PRO A 438 31.65 -2.48 2.06
N GLY A 439 32.90 -2.22 1.67
CA GLY A 439 33.73 -3.17 0.93
C GLY A 439 33.49 -3.25 -0.58
N THR A 440 32.65 -2.37 -1.14
CA THR A 440 32.48 -2.23 -2.60
C THR A 440 33.05 -0.91 -3.10
N ASP A 441 33.79 -0.96 -4.20
CA ASP A 441 34.40 0.23 -4.83
C ASP A 441 33.60 0.74 -6.02
N SER A 442 32.64 -0.06 -6.51
CA SER A 442 31.83 0.29 -7.68
C SER A 442 30.47 -0.38 -7.69
N PHE A 443 29.53 0.22 -8.42
CA PHE A 443 28.17 -0.24 -8.59
C PHE A 443 27.89 -0.51 -10.07
N PRO A 444 27.63 -1.77 -10.47
CA PRO A 444 27.26 -2.11 -11.83
C PRO A 444 25.76 -1.86 -12.08
N PHE A 445 25.44 -1.30 -13.24
CA PHE A 445 24.06 -1.07 -13.68
C PHE A 445 23.97 -1.10 -15.21
N ALA A 446 22.75 -1.20 -15.72
CA ALA A 446 22.48 -1.14 -17.16
C ALA A 446 21.48 -0.04 -17.49
N ALA A 447 21.63 0.58 -18.66
CA ALA A 447 20.76 1.65 -19.14
C ALA A 447 20.32 1.41 -20.59
N TYR A 448 19.07 1.75 -20.89
CA TYR A 448 18.55 1.72 -22.26
C TYR A 448 17.55 2.85 -22.50
N ALA A 449 17.74 3.56 -23.62
CA ALA A 449 16.93 4.71 -23.99
C ALA A 449 16.30 4.56 -25.40
N GLY A 450 16.20 3.33 -25.91
CA GLY A 450 15.48 3.05 -27.17
C GLY A 450 16.31 3.10 -28.45
N ALA A 451 17.57 3.52 -28.37
CA ALA A 451 18.51 3.50 -29.50
C ALA A 451 19.71 2.61 -29.18
N GLY A 452 20.17 1.85 -30.18
CA GLY A 452 21.35 1.00 -30.06
C GLY A 452 21.16 -0.23 -29.13
N VAL A 453 22.25 -0.59 -28.47
CA VAL A 453 22.32 -1.72 -27.52
C VAL A 453 22.09 -1.25 -26.08
N VAL A 454 21.80 -2.18 -25.18
CA VAL A 454 21.79 -1.88 -23.74
C VAL A 454 23.22 -1.54 -23.32
N LEU A 455 23.40 -0.41 -22.63
CA LEU A 455 24.70 -0.01 -22.11
C LEU A 455 24.90 -0.64 -20.74
N GLN A 456 26.01 -1.36 -20.57
CA GLN A 456 26.47 -1.86 -19.28
C GLN A 456 27.47 -0.86 -18.71
N LEU A 457 27.22 -0.36 -17.52
CA LEU A 457 27.92 0.76 -16.91
C LEU A 457 28.32 0.39 -15.49
N THR A 458 29.40 1.01 -15.02
CA THR A 458 29.91 0.86 -13.66
C THR A 458 30.28 2.25 -13.16
N ALA A 459 29.70 2.65 -12.04
CA ALA A 459 30.05 3.90 -11.36
C ALA A 459 30.77 3.56 -10.05
N GLY A 460 31.98 4.06 -9.88
CA GLY A 460 32.84 3.76 -8.73
C GLY A 460 33.31 4.99 -7.98
N ARG A 461 33.90 4.75 -6.81
CA ARG A 461 34.39 5.79 -5.90
C ARG A 461 35.45 6.69 -6.53
N ASN A 462 36.19 6.17 -7.52
CA ASN A 462 37.27 6.88 -8.21
C ASN A 462 36.79 7.71 -9.40
N ASP A 463 35.51 7.59 -9.79
CA ASP A 463 34.96 8.39 -10.87
C ASP A 463 34.59 9.80 -10.37
N PRO A 464 34.64 10.84 -11.23
CA PRO A 464 34.13 12.17 -10.89
C PRO A 464 32.66 12.10 -10.44
N MET A 465 32.35 12.66 -9.27
CA MET A 465 30.99 12.69 -8.72
C MET A 465 30.33 14.07 -8.89
N PRO A 466 29.05 14.14 -9.27
CA PRO A 466 28.18 13.02 -9.65
C PRO A 466 28.64 12.35 -10.97
N PHE A 467 28.54 11.03 -11.03
CA PHE A 467 28.87 10.24 -12.22
C PHE A 467 27.92 10.59 -13.36
N LYS A 468 28.47 10.98 -14.51
CA LYS A 468 27.68 11.43 -15.66
C LYS A 468 27.55 10.33 -16.70
N ILE A 469 26.31 10.04 -17.09
CA ILE A 469 25.98 9.05 -18.11
C ILE A 469 25.31 9.77 -19.26
N THR A 470 25.86 9.67 -20.48
CA THR A 470 25.19 10.17 -21.69
C THR A 470 24.59 9.02 -22.48
N LEU A 471 23.29 9.11 -22.77
CA LEU A 471 22.51 8.14 -23.52
C LEU A 471 21.98 8.78 -24.80
N ASN A 472 22.17 8.12 -25.94
CA ASN A 472 21.43 8.46 -27.15
C ASN A 472 20.02 7.87 -27.02
N ALA A 473 19.03 8.74 -26.90
CA ALA A 473 17.67 8.36 -26.57
C ALA A 473 16.72 8.57 -27.75
N LYS A 474 15.87 7.58 -28.01
CA LYS A 474 14.83 7.66 -29.03
C LYS A 474 13.65 8.47 -28.51
N ILE A 475 13.25 9.50 -29.27
CA ILE A 475 12.03 10.26 -29.02
C ILE A 475 10.83 9.46 -29.53
N VAL A 476 9.83 9.26 -28.67
CA VAL A 476 8.63 8.44 -28.94
C VAL A 476 7.34 9.22 -28.68
N GLY A 477 6.20 8.64 -29.08
CA GLY A 477 4.87 9.25 -28.98
C GLY A 477 4.41 9.95 -30.27
N ALA A 478 3.10 10.08 -30.48
CA ALA A 478 2.49 10.82 -31.59
C ALA A 478 1.49 11.83 -30.99
N GLY A 479 1.87 13.10 -30.90
CA GLY A 479 1.21 14.11 -30.06
C GLY A 479 2.18 14.55 -28.96
N ARG A 480 2.00 14.08 -27.73
CA ARG A 480 2.95 14.32 -26.63
C ARG A 480 4.22 13.47 -26.83
N ARG A 481 5.30 14.13 -27.25
CA ARG A 481 6.60 13.49 -27.43
C ARG A 481 7.29 13.32 -26.08
N LYS A 482 7.99 12.21 -25.92
CA LYS A 482 8.76 11.91 -24.72
C LYS A 482 10.01 11.10 -25.01
N ILE A 483 10.95 11.16 -24.09
CA ILE A 483 12.07 10.24 -23.99
C ILE A 483 11.81 9.31 -22.80
N VAL A 484 12.14 8.04 -22.96
CA VAL A 484 12.11 7.05 -21.87
C VAL A 484 13.53 6.56 -21.64
N VAL A 485 13.98 6.60 -20.38
CA VAL A 485 15.22 5.96 -19.93
C VAL A 485 14.86 4.86 -18.94
N ALA A 486 15.24 3.63 -19.28
CA ALA A 486 15.09 2.46 -18.43
C ALA A 486 16.44 2.10 -17.82
N LEU A 487 16.47 1.95 -16.50
CA LEU A 487 17.64 1.59 -15.70
C LEU A 487 17.43 0.21 -15.06
N ARG A 488 18.50 -0.56 -14.95
CA ARG A 488 18.54 -1.81 -14.20
C ARG A 488 19.73 -1.81 -13.24
N MET A 489 19.43 -2.02 -11.98
CA MET A 489 20.39 -2.04 -10.88
C MET A 489 20.85 -3.49 -10.70
N LEU A 490 22.14 -3.77 -10.92
CA LEU A 490 22.65 -5.14 -10.96
C LEU A 490 23.09 -5.66 -9.59
N ASP A 491 23.46 -4.77 -8.66
CA ASP A 491 23.87 -5.13 -7.30
C ASP A 491 23.24 -4.22 -6.23
N ALA A 492 21.98 -3.84 -6.41
CA ALA A 492 21.27 -3.08 -5.38
C ALA A 492 21.12 -3.89 -4.09
N ARG A 493 21.27 -3.23 -2.95
CA ARG A 493 21.18 -3.84 -1.60
C ARG A 493 20.32 -2.97 -0.70
N ARG A 494 19.72 -3.60 0.31
CA ARG A 494 19.10 -2.85 1.42
C ARG A 494 20.18 -2.53 2.45
N PRO A 495 20.39 -1.26 2.82
CA PRO A 495 21.37 -0.90 3.85
C PRO A 495 21.16 -1.65 5.17
N MET A 496 19.91 -1.95 5.54
CA MET A 496 19.57 -2.74 6.72
C MET A 496 20.09 -4.17 6.67
N ASP A 497 19.99 -4.84 5.51
CA ASP A 497 20.40 -6.25 5.36
C ASP A 497 21.93 -6.42 5.48
N ILE A 498 22.69 -5.33 5.29
CA ILE A 498 24.15 -5.29 5.39
C ILE A 498 24.65 -4.57 6.65
N GLY A 499 23.75 -4.25 7.59
CA GLY A 499 24.09 -3.58 8.85
C GLY A 499 24.62 -2.15 8.70
N HIS A 500 24.33 -1.48 7.58
CA HIS A 500 24.83 -0.13 7.30
C HIS A 500 23.93 0.97 7.88
N SER A 501 22.61 0.82 7.79
CA SER A 501 21.62 1.74 8.39
C SER A 501 20.27 1.05 8.56
N ILE A 502 19.28 1.74 9.14
CA ILE A 502 17.90 1.21 9.26
C ILE A 502 17.08 1.34 7.96
N ASP A 503 17.70 1.74 6.85
CA ASP A 503 17.02 1.91 5.57
C ASP A 503 16.68 0.55 4.94
N HIS A 504 15.39 0.35 4.66
CA HIS A 504 14.82 -0.88 4.12
C HIS A 504 14.67 -0.86 2.59
N ARG A 505 14.98 0.28 1.95
CA ARG A 505 14.89 0.44 0.49
C ARG A 505 16.01 -0.33 -0.21
N LEU A 506 15.73 -0.86 -1.40
CA LEU A 506 16.73 -1.54 -2.23
C LEU A 506 17.50 -0.48 -3.04
N LEU A 507 18.51 0.14 -2.44
CA LEU A 507 19.19 1.31 -3.00
C LEU A 507 20.13 0.95 -4.15
N GLY A 508 20.08 1.76 -5.21
CA GLY A 508 20.95 1.66 -6.39
C GLY A 508 21.63 2.98 -6.74
N LEU A 509 21.03 3.79 -7.62
CA LEU A 509 21.55 5.08 -8.05
C LEU A 509 20.74 6.23 -7.45
N PHE A 510 21.41 7.27 -6.97
CA PHE A 510 20.79 8.54 -6.61
C PHE A 510 20.88 9.51 -7.78
N VAL A 511 19.75 9.84 -8.40
CA VAL A 511 19.69 10.76 -9.54
C VAL A 511 19.61 12.19 -9.03
N LYS A 512 20.66 12.98 -9.29
CA LYS A 512 20.74 14.40 -8.90
C LYS A 512 20.19 15.32 -9.97
N SER A 513 20.45 15.03 -11.23
CA SER A 513 19.95 15.83 -12.34
C SER A 513 19.75 15.04 -13.63
N VAL A 514 18.90 15.59 -14.51
CA VAL A 514 18.66 15.10 -15.87
C VAL A 514 18.78 16.28 -16.83
N SER A 515 19.51 16.09 -17.92
CA SER A 515 19.65 17.07 -19.00
C SER A 515 19.32 16.44 -20.35
N VAL A 516 18.73 17.22 -21.26
CA VAL A 516 18.45 16.81 -22.65
C VAL A 516 19.10 17.80 -23.61
N ASP A 517 19.93 17.30 -24.52
CA ASP A 517 20.71 18.10 -25.48
C ASP A 517 21.50 19.23 -24.80
N GLY A 518 22.06 18.95 -23.62
CA GLY A 518 22.80 19.92 -22.80
C GLY A 518 21.93 20.87 -21.96
N VAL A 519 20.60 20.82 -22.11
CA VAL A 519 19.67 21.65 -21.33
C VAL A 519 19.23 20.90 -20.08
N LEU A 520 19.44 21.49 -18.90
CA LEU A 520 19.00 20.93 -17.62
C LEU A 520 17.46 20.92 -17.55
N VAL A 521 16.86 19.73 -17.46
CA VAL A 521 15.39 19.54 -17.41
C VAL A 521 14.90 19.06 -16.05
N PHE A 522 15.81 18.58 -15.19
CA PHE A 522 15.53 18.28 -13.79
C PHE A 522 16.75 18.57 -12.93
N THR A 523 16.51 19.30 -11.85
CA THR A 523 17.34 19.41 -10.65
C THR A 523 16.39 19.75 -9.50
N LEU A 524 16.58 19.18 -8.31
CA LEU A 524 15.89 19.68 -7.13
C LEU A 524 16.64 20.91 -6.61
N ALA A 525 15.91 22.00 -6.38
CA ALA A 525 16.47 23.28 -6.01
C ALA A 525 16.97 23.24 -4.55
N GLY A 526 18.29 23.14 -4.39
CA GLY A 526 19.01 23.28 -3.12
C GLY A 526 20.49 23.62 -3.30
N ALA A 527 20.94 23.86 -4.53
CA ALA A 527 22.29 24.30 -4.86
C ALA A 527 22.23 25.56 -5.74
N GLY A 528 21.71 26.65 -5.17
CA GLY A 528 22.32 27.95 -5.45
C GLY A 528 23.62 28.02 -4.63
N PRO A 529 24.67 28.70 -5.12
CA PRO A 529 25.96 28.78 -4.40
C PRO A 529 25.81 29.29 -2.97
#